data_AF-A0A948DYH7-F1
#
_entry.id   AF-A0A948DYH7-F1
#
_cell.length_a   1.000
_cell.length_b   1.000
_cell.length_c   1.000
_cell.angle_alpha   90.00
_cell.angle_beta   90.00
_cell.angle_gamma   90.00
#
_symmetry.space_group_name_H-M   'P 1'
#
loop_
_entity.id
_entity.type
_entity.pdbx_description
1 polymer ?
#
loop_
_entity_poly.entity_id
_entity_poly.type
_entity_poly.pdbx_seq_one_letter_code
_entity_poly.pdbx_strand_id
1 'polypeptide(L)' 'PLEQLEQSYQQARRNAAKQTGMHLSNFPEECPYSLELVLNEDWLPEQRSLTSSQ' A
#
# COMPACT_ATOMS: atom_id res chain seq x y z
N PRO A 1 12.09 -3.87 13.02
CA PRO A 1 11.88 -2.94 11.86
C PRO A 1 10.93 -3.51 10.80
N LEU A 2 11.18 -4.73 10.29
CA LEU A 2 10.25 -5.39 9.34
C LEU A 2 8.88 -5.69 9.97
N GLU A 3 8.82 -6.25 11.17
CA GLU A 3 7.53 -6.53 11.85
C GLU A 3 6.70 -5.25 12.05
N GLN A 4 7.37 -4.13 12.32
CA GLN A 4 6.71 -2.83 12.46
C GLN A 4 6.18 -2.31 11.11
N LEU A 5 6.89 -2.58 10.01
CA LEU A 5 6.42 -2.29 8.66
C LEU A 5 5.20 -3.15 8.32
N GLU A 6 5.21 -4.44 8.62
CA GLU A 6 4.07 -5.34 8.41
C GLU A 6 2.84 -4.84 9.18
N GLN A 7 2.98 -4.54 10.47
CA GLN A 7 1.88 -4.00 11.27
C GLN A 7 1.36 -2.66 10.73
N SER A 8 2.27 -1.76 10.36
CA SER A 8 1.93 -0.46 9.77
C SER A 8 1.19 -0.62 8.44
N TYR A 9 1.68 -1.51 7.56
CA TYR A 9 1.07 -1.80 6.27
C TYR A 9 -0.33 -2.39 6.42
N GLN A 10 -0.51 -3.35 7.33
CA GLN A 10 -1.83 -3.94 7.65
C GLN A 10 -2.82 -2.87 8.10
N GLN A 11 -2.38 -1.91 8.92
CA GLN A 11 -3.22 -0.80 9.36
C GLN A 11 -3.52 0.18 8.21
N ALA A 12 -2.51 0.54 7.42
CA ALA A 12 -2.67 1.42 6.26
C ALA A 12 -3.67 0.83 5.26
N ARG A 13 -3.59 -0.48 5.01
CA ARG A 13 -4.51 -1.21 4.12
C ARG A 13 -5.96 -1.15 4.60
N ARG A 14 -6.20 -1.38 5.89
CA ARG A 14 -7.54 -1.25 6.51
C ARG A 14 -8.07 0.18 6.42
N ASN A 15 -7.20 1.17 6.65
CA ASN A 15 -7.58 2.57 6.56
C ASN A 15 -7.93 2.94 5.12
N ALA A 16 -7.13 2.54 4.14
CA ALA A 16 -7.38 2.78 2.72
C ALA A 16 -8.70 2.12 2.27
N ALA A 17 -8.97 0.87 2.66
CA ALA A 17 -10.23 0.19 2.39
C ALA A 17 -11.43 0.98 2.97
N LYS A 18 -11.34 1.43 4.22
CA LYS A 18 -12.39 2.24 4.87
C LYS A 18 -12.60 3.60 4.18
N GLN A 19 -11.52 4.27 3.81
CA GLN A 19 -11.56 5.61 3.20
C GLN A 19 -12.06 5.58 1.75
N THR A 20 -11.68 4.55 0.99
CA THR A 20 -12.06 4.41 -0.43
C THR A 20 -13.37 3.64 -0.63
N GLY A 21 -13.85 2.94 0.40
CA GLY A 21 -14.98 2.02 0.30
C GLY A 21 -14.66 0.73 -0.49
N MET A 22 -13.40 0.50 -0.87
CA MET A 22 -12.97 -0.71 -1.57
C MET A 22 -12.77 -1.88 -0.61
N HIS A 23 -12.98 -3.10 -1.11
CA HIS A 23 -12.75 -4.31 -0.33
C HIS A 23 -11.26 -4.50 -0.02
N LEU A 24 -10.94 -5.06 1.15
CA LEU A 24 -9.55 -5.36 1.56
C LEU A 24 -8.82 -6.23 0.53
N SER A 25 -9.53 -7.12 -0.16
CA SER A 25 -8.97 -7.96 -1.24
C SER A 25 -8.47 -7.20 -2.45
N ASN A 26 -8.87 -5.93 -2.64
CA ASN A 26 -8.35 -5.08 -3.70
C ASN A 26 -6.93 -4.56 -3.38
N PHE A 27 -6.51 -4.70 -2.13
CA PHE A 27 -5.19 -4.31 -1.68
C PHE A 27 -4.35 -5.56 -1.39
N PRO A 28 -3.04 -5.53 -1.64
CA PRO A 28 -2.16 -6.66 -1.37
C PRO A 28 -2.17 -7.08 0.10
N GLU A 29 -2.14 -8.39 0.38
CA GLU A 29 -2.08 -8.86 1.78
C GLU A 29 -0.76 -8.46 2.46
N GLU A 30 0.33 -8.44 1.71
CA GLU A 30 1.68 -8.10 2.18
C GLU A 30 2.23 -6.84 1.48
N CYS A 31 3.16 -6.14 2.12
CA CYS A 31 3.76 -4.95 1.53
C CYS A 31 4.59 -5.34 0.30
N PRO A 32 4.28 -4.84 -0.92
CA PRO A 32 5.03 -5.20 -2.12
C PRO A 32 6.39 -4.49 -2.23
N TYR A 33 6.68 -3.57 -1.30
CA TYR A 33 7.87 -2.73 -1.31
C TYR A 33 8.77 -3.07 -0.13
N SER A 34 10.08 -3.07 -0.38
CA SER A 34 11.10 -3.26 0.65
C SER A 34 11.12 -2.11 1.65
N LEU A 35 11.53 -2.38 2.88
CA LEU A 35 11.64 -1.37 3.94
C LEU A 35 12.47 -0.15 3.52
N GLU A 36 13.55 -0.35 2.78
CA GLU A 36 14.41 0.73 2.27
C GLU A 36 13.65 1.70 1.34
N LEU A 37 12.74 1.19 0.50
CA LEU A 37 11.91 2.02 -0.37
C LEU A 37 10.84 2.77 0.42
N VAL A 38 10.22 2.10 1.41
CA VAL A 38 9.17 2.71 2.25
C VAL A 38 9.73 3.83 3.15
N LEU A 39 10.99 3.72 3.56
CA LEU A 39 11.69 4.75 4.34
C LEU A 39 12.33 5.84 3.48
N ASN A 40 12.31 5.70 2.15
CA ASN A 40 12.90 6.67 1.25
C ASN A 40 11.89 7.80 0.98
N GLU A 41 12.22 9.01 1.43
CA GLU A 41 11.35 10.19 1.33
C GLU A 41 11.17 10.69 -0.11
N ASP A 42 12.15 10.45 -0.98
CA ASP A 42 12.09 10.78 -2.40
C ASP A 42 11.42 9.67 -3.24
N TRP A 43 11.01 8.58 -2.60
CA TRP A 43 10.40 7.44 -3.28
C TRP A 43 8.89 7.58 -3.39
N LEU A 44 8.39 7.45 -4.61
CA LEU A 44 6.96 7.33 -4.91
C LEU A 44 6.75 6.04 -5.71
N PRO A 45 5.77 5.20 -5.34
CA PRO A 45 5.40 4.08 -6.17
C PRO A 45 4.91 4.61 -7.51
N GLU A 46 5.44 4.08 -8.61
CA GLU A 46 4.91 4.40 -9.94
C GLU A 46 3.42 4.07 -9.92
N GLN A 47 2.59 5.11 -10.01
CA GLN A 47 1.14 4.93 -10.00
C GLN A 47 0.82 3.94 -11.10
N ARG A 48 0.33 2.76 -10.72
CA ARG A 48 -0.39 1.91 -11.65
C ARG A 48 -1.61 2.72 -12.03
N SER A 49 -1.45 3.47 -13.12
CA SER A 49 -2.49 4.25 -13.75
C SER A 49 -3.71 3.36 -13.77
N LEU A 50 -4.75 3.78 -13.04
CA LEU A 50 -6.11 3.33 -13.25
C LEU A 50 -6.40 3.69 -14.71
N THR A 51 -5.96 2.84 -15.62
CA THR A 51 -6.40 2.84 -17.01
C THR A 51 -7.80 2.26 -16.97
N SER A 52 -8.70 3.06 -16.42
CA SER A 52 -10.05 3.13 -16.94
C SER A 52 -9.87 3.71 -18.35
N SER A 53 -9.61 2.83 -19.31
CA SER A 53 -9.51 3.18 -20.72
C SER A 53 -10.06 2.02 -21.53
N GLN A 54 -11.39 2.13 -21.66
CA GLN A 54 -12.26 1.74 -22.77
C GLN A 54 -12.53 0.25 -22.99
#